data_AF-A0A9P6F2J8-F1
#
_entry.id   AF-A0A9P6F2J8-F1
#
_cell.length_a   1.000
_cell.length_b   1.000
_cell.length_c   1.000
_cell.angle_alpha   90.00
_cell.angle_beta   90.00
_cell.angle_gamma   90.00
#
_symmetry.space_group_name_H-M   'P 1'
#
loop_
_entity.id
_entity.type
_entity.pdbx_description
1 polymer ?
#
loop_
_entity_poly.entity_id
_entity_poly.type
_entity_poly.pdbx_seq_one_letter_code
_entity_poly.pdbx_strand_id
1 'polypeptide(L)'
;MESNIIGVSGWEYLGHLASLLERFDYLTTLVSASVSYATIPFTIFVYNELIDHLEDFIDKHEGSGKFPDIVAAAKTAREKMLKYYAETDLTPIYSIATAMHPNMRFSYWNEQDWEAMYQKAAQEMVRTEWALNYANVSTGGNSTQPVTQSNESS
;
A
#
# COMPACT_ATOMS: atom_id res chain seq x y z
N MET A 1 34.27 -24.84 -24.01
CA MET A 1 33.38 -25.39 -22.96
C MET A 1 33.23 -24.31 -21.92
N GLU A 2 32.14 -23.54 -21.98
CA GLU A 2 31.83 -22.53 -20.99
C GLU A 2 31.48 -23.26 -19.69
N SER A 3 32.42 -23.28 -18.77
CA SER A 3 32.24 -23.77 -17.41
C SER A 3 31.11 -22.98 -16.77
N ASN A 4 30.03 -23.66 -16.37
CA ASN A 4 28.95 -23.11 -15.56
C ASN A 4 29.57 -22.37 -14.36
N ILE A 5 29.63 -21.03 -14.42
CA ILE A 5 30.38 -20.19 -13.47
C ILE A 5 29.75 -20.24 -12.07
N ILE A 6 28.49 -20.65 -12.01
CA ILE A 6 27.72 -20.87 -10.79
C ILE A 6 27.41 -22.36 -10.69
N GLY A 7 27.98 -23.03 -9.68
CA GLY A 7 27.65 -24.42 -9.37
C GLY A 7 26.18 -24.58 -8.96
N VAL A 8 25.71 -25.82 -8.81
CA VAL A 8 24.29 -26.14 -8.46
C VAL A 8 23.82 -25.39 -7.20
N SER A 9 24.69 -25.25 -6.19
CA SER A 9 24.41 -24.49 -4.97
C SER A 9 24.21 -22.98 -5.19
N GLY A 10 24.86 -22.40 -6.20
CA GLY A 10 24.69 -20.99 -6.57
C GLY A 10 23.35 -20.74 -7.26
N TRP A 11 22.87 -21.69 -8.05
CA TRP A 11 21.55 -21.63 -8.66
C TRP A 11 20.43 -21.81 -7.63
N GLU A 12 20.60 -22.67 -6.63
CA GLU A 12 19.67 -22.78 -5.50
C GLU A 12 19.59 -21.47 -4.71
N TYR A 13 20.75 -20.87 -4.37
CA TYR A 13 20.81 -19.56 -3.73
C TYR A 13 20.07 -18.49 -4.53
N LEU A 14 20.35 -18.41 -5.84
CA LEU A 14 19.73 -17.43 -6.72
C LEU A 14 18.23 -17.65 -6.87
N GLY A 15 17.79 -18.92 -6.85
CA GLY A 15 16.37 -19.27 -6.86
C GLY A 15 15.62 -18.76 -5.64
N HIS A 16 16.18 -18.92 -4.44
CA HIS A 16 15.58 -18.39 -3.21
C HIS A 16 15.59 -16.85 -3.15
N LEU A 17 16.65 -16.22 -3.66
CA LEU A 17 16.68 -14.77 -3.77
C LEU A 17 15.65 -14.25 -4.79
N ALA A 18 15.51 -14.94 -5.92
CA ALA A 18 14.53 -14.59 -6.95
C ALA A 18 13.10 -14.73 -6.42
N SER A 19 12.78 -15.82 -5.71
CA SER A 19 11.43 -16.01 -5.13
C SER A 19 11.08 -14.95 -4.09
N LEU A 20 12.07 -14.47 -3.33
CA LEU A 20 11.89 -13.35 -2.42
C LEU A 20 11.56 -12.06 -3.18
N LEU A 21 12.32 -11.75 -4.24
CA LEU A 21 12.21 -10.48 -4.99
C LEU A 21 11.05 -10.44 -5.98
N GLU A 22 10.56 -11.59 -6.46
CA GLU A 22 9.46 -11.67 -7.43
C GLU A 22 8.20 -10.97 -6.93
N ARG A 23 7.87 -11.14 -5.64
CA ARG A 23 6.70 -10.47 -5.06
C ARG A 23 6.88 -8.96 -4.99
N PHE A 24 8.10 -8.47 -4.76
CA PHE A 24 8.41 -7.04 -4.79
C PHE A 24 8.24 -6.48 -6.20
N ASP A 25 8.73 -7.17 -7.22
CA ASP A 25 8.58 -6.75 -8.61
C ASP A 25 7.10 -6.64 -9.01
N TYR A 26 6.30 -7.65 -8.67
CA TYR A 26 4.86 -7.66 -8.95
C TYR A 26 4.14 -6.48 -8.28
N LEU A 27 4.31 -6.29 -6.97
CA LEU A 27 3.59 -5.25 -6.23
C LEU A 27 4.08 -3.84 -6.56
N THR A 28 5.38 -3.65 -6.78
CA THR A 28 5.93 -2.34 -7.19
C THR A 28 5.52 -1.98 -8.60
N THR A 29 5.43 -2.95 -9.51
CA THR A 29 4.86 -2.75 -10.85
C THR A 29 3.38 -2.39 -10.77
N LEU A 30 2.60 -3.06 -9.91
CA LEU A 30 1.18 -2.74 -9.72
C LEU A 30 0.95 -1.28 -9.33
N VAL A 31 1.72 -0.76 -8.36
CA VAL A 31 1.57 0.63 -7.92
C VAL A 31 2.22 1.63 -8.88
N SER A 32 3.26 1.24 -9.62
CA SER A 32 3.97 2.14 -10.54
C SER A 32 3.32 2.22 -11.93
N ALA A 33 2.60 1.18 -12.36
CA ALA A 33 1.93 1.13 -13.65
C ALA A 33 0.70 2.05 -13.75
N SER A 34 0.31 2.67 -12.63
CA SER A 34 -0.83 3.57 -12.57
C SER A 34 -0.51 4.95 -13.15
N VAL A 35 -0.66 5.09 -14.46
CA VAL A 35 -0.62 6.41 -15.14
C VAL A 35 -1.92 7.20 -14.90
N SER A 36 -3.02 6.52 -14.51
CA SER A 36 -4.37 7.11 -14.47
C SER A 36 -5.16 6.90 -13.17
N TYR A 37 -4.69 6.10 -12.21
CA TYR A 37 -5.44 5.77 -11.00
C TYR A 37 -4.73 6.27 -9.73
N ALA A 38 -5.50 6.62 -8.70
CA ALA A 38 -4.95 6.92 -7.39
C ALA A 38 -4.31 5.64 -6.80
N THR A 39 -3.01 5.69 -6.53
CA THR A 39 -2.24 4.56 -5.97
C THR A 39 -2.18 4.57 -4.44
N ILE A 40 -2.50 5.72 -3.84
CA ILE A 40 -2.58 5.91 -2.39
C ILE A 40 -3.43 4.85 -1.66
N PRO A 41 -4.65 4.45 -2.13
CA PRO A 41 -5.40 3.40 -1.45
C PRO A 41 -4.72 2.02 -1.50
N PHE A 42 -3.89 1.77 -2.51
CA PHE A 42 -3.15 0.51 -2.62
C PHE A 42 -1.90 0.47 -1.73
N THR A 43 -1.47 1.59 -1.16
CA THR A 43 -0.26 1.65 -0.32
C THR A 43 -0.39 0.71 0.88
N ILE A 44 -1.49 0.79 1.64
CA ILE A 44 -1.73 -0.08 2.81
C ILE A 44 -1.74 -1.55 2.37
N PHE A 45 -2.46 -1.86 1.28
CA PHE A 45 -2.53 -3.21 0.72
C PHE A 45 -1.15 -3.77 0.34
N VAL A 46 -0.33 -2.99 -0.37
CA VAL A 46 1.01 -3.40 -0.79
C VAL A 46 1.92 -3.63 0.40
N TYR A 47 1.84 -2.80 1.44
CA TYR A 47 2.61 -3.03 2.66
C TYR A 47 2.21 -4.33 3.36
N ASN A 48 0.91 -4.57 3.55
CA ASN A 48 0.43 -5.82 4.17
C ASN A 48 0.97 -7.04 3.41
N GLU A 49 0.76 -7.08 2.08
CA GLU A 49 1.21 -8.20 1.25
C GLU A 49 2.74 -8.40 1.27
N LEU A 50 3.53 -7.32 1.31
CA LEU A 50 4.98 -7.42 1.39
C LEU A 50 5.45 -7.90 2.77
N ILE A 51 4.83 -7.43 3.85
CA ILE A 51 5.15 -7.83 5.22
C ILE A 51 4.82 -9.32 5.38
N ASP A 52 3.62 -9.74 4.98
CA ASP A 52 3.17 -11.13 5.04
C ASP A 52 4.11 -12.03 4.24
N HIS A 53 4.49 -11.63 3.01
CA HIS A 53 5.43 -12.40 2.19
C HIS A 53 6.82 -12.53 2.84
N LEU A 54 7.30 -11.48 3.52
CA LEU A 54 8.56 -11.50 4.24
C LEU A 54 8.49 -12.42 5.47
N GLU A 55 7.41 -12.36 6.23
CA GLU A 55 7.17 -13.22 7.40
C GLU A 55 7.10 -14.70 6.99
N ASP A 56 6.28 -15.00 5.98
CA ASP A 56 6.19 -16.33 5.37
C ASP A 56 7.55 -16.86 4.92
N PHE A 57 8.37 -16.01 4.28
CA PHE A 57 9.70 -16.39 3.82
C PHE A 57 10.65 -16.66 5.00
N ILE A 58 10.62 -15.81 6.02
CA ILE A 58 11.44 -15.98 7.22
C ILE A 58 11.05 -17.28 7.92
N ASP A 59 9.77 -17.54 8.15
CA ASP A 59 9.28 -18.73 8.85
C ASP A 59 9.63 -20.04 8.10
N LYS A 60 9.57 -20.03 6.77
CA LYS A 60 9.95 -21.18 5.93
C LYS A 60 11.44 -21.50 5.98
N HIS A 61 12.29 -20.50 6.21
CA HIS A 61 13.75 -20.64 6.12
C HIS A 61 14.45 -20.57 7.49
N GLU A 62 13.78 -20.10 8.52
CA GLU A 62 14.26 -20.08 9.89
C GLU A 62 14.44 -21.51 10.42
N GLY A 63 15.58 -21.78 11.06
CA GLY A 63 15.93 -23.13 11.53
C GLY A 63 16.44 -24.09 10.45
N SER A 64 16.31 -23.77 9.15
CA SER A 64 16.84 -24.61 8.06
C SER A 64 18.37 -24.61 7.96
N GLY A 65 19.03 -23.58 8.52
CA GLY A 65 20.48 -23.37 8.44
C GLY A 65 21.00 -23.03 7.05
N LYS A 66 20.13 -22.93 6.03
CA LYS A 66 20.47 -22.59 4.66
C LYS A 66 20.31 -21.08 4.43
N PHE A 67 21.29 -20.48 3.74
CA PHE A 67 21.29 -19.08 3.30
C PHE A 67 20.96 -18.05 4.42
N PRO A 68 21.74 -18.03 5.52
CA PRO A 68 21.48 -17.16 6.66
C PRO A 68 21.55 -15.67 6.30
N ASP A 69 22.28 -15.33 5.26
CA ASP A 69 22.39 -13.99 4.67
C ASP A 69 21.07 -13.53 4.02
N ILE A 70 20.39 -14.38 3.23
CA ILE A 70 19.08 -14.04 2.65
C ILE A 70 18.04 -13.85 3.76
N VAL A 71 18.03 -14.73 4.76
CA VAL A 71 17.10 -14.63 5.91
C VAL A 71 17.36 -13.35 6.71
N ALA A 72 18.64 -13.00 6.96
CA ALA A 72 18.98 -11.76 7.64
C ALA A 72 18.57 -10.51 6.83
N ALA A 73 18.72 -10.55 5.50
CA ALA A 73 18.25 -9.49 4.62
C ALA A 73 16.71 -9.36 4.65
N ALA A 74 15.97 -10.48 4.63
CA ALA A 74 14.51 -10.49 4.76
C ALA A 74 14.04 -9.89 6.10
N LYS A 75 14.69 -10.24 7.21
CA LYS A 75 14.41 -9.64 8.53
C LYS A 75 14.64 -8.13 8.52
N THR A 76 15.76 -7.68 7.96
CA THR A 76 16.06 -6.25 7.82
C THR A 76 15.03 -5.52 6.94
N ALA A 77 14.59 -6.17 5.86
CA ALA A 77 13.55 -5.63 4.98
C ALA A 77 12.22 -5.50 5.74
N ARG A 78 11.82 -6.52 6.52
CA ARG A 78 10.60 -6.50 7.34
C ARG A 78 10.62 -5.35 8.34
N GLU A 79 11.71 -5.16 9.07
CA GLU A 79 11.86 -4.05 10.02
C GLU A 79 11.69 -2.69 9.35
N LYS A 80 12.28 -2.51 8.16
CA LYS A 80 12.11 -1.27 7.37
C LYS A 80 10.65 -1.10 6.92
N MET A 81 10.00 -2.16 6.45
CA MET A 81 8.60 -2.10 6.03
C MET A 81 7.69 -1.72 7.20
N LEU A 82 7.82 -2.37 8.36
CA LEU A 82 7.05 -2.04 9.56
C LEU A 82 7.25 -0.59 10.01
N LYS A 83 8.48 -0.08 9.94
CA LYS A 83 8.77 1.32 10.25
C LYS A 83 7.98 2.27 9.35
N TYR A 84 8.04 2.09 8.04
CA TYR A 84 7.33 2.98 7.12
C TYR A 84 5.82 2.78 7.13
N TYR A 85 5.36 1.56 7.41
CA TYR A 85 3.95 1.26 7.60
C TYR A 85 3.36 2.03 8.77
N ALA A 86 4.03 2.07 9.91
CA ALA A 86 3.59 2.83 11.07
C ALA A 86 3.43 4.35 10.77
N GLU A 87 4.24 4.91 9.87
CA GLU A 87 4.11 6.30 9.44
C GLU A 87 2.84 6.54 8.59
N THR A 88 2.31 5.49 7.93
CA THR A 88 1.06 5.58 7.17
C THR A 88 -0.15 5.77 8.08
N ASP A 89 -0.15 5.15 9.26
CA ASP A 89 -1.21 5.31 10.26
C ASP A 89 -1.24 6.72 10.85
N LEU A 90 -0.11 7.45 10.85
CA LEU A 90 -0.05 8.83 11.34
C LEU A 90 -0.66 9.84 10.38
N THR A 91 -0.85 9.47 9.10
CA THR A 91 -1.35 10.39 8.06
C THR A 91 -2.75 9.98 7.62
N PRO A 92 -3.78 10.82 7.80
CA PRO A 92 -5.16 10.43 7.51
C PRO A 92 -5.43 10.17 6.03
N ILE A 93 -4.55 10.62 5.12
CA ILE A 93 -4.70 10.48 3.67
C ILE A 93 -4.87 9.03 3.22
N TYR A 94 -4.17 8.08 3.85
CA TYR A 94 -4.22 6.66 3.47
C TYR A 94 -5.55 6.02 3.91
N SER A 95 -6.01 6.34 5.12
CA SER A 95 -7.32 5.91 5.64
C SER A 95 -8.47 6.50 4.82
N ILE A 96 -8.39 7.78 4.46
CA ILE A 96 -9.37 8.45 3.59
C ILE A 96 -9.37 7.83 2.19
N ALA A 97 -8.21 7.66 1.58
CA ALA A 97 -8.11 7.08 0.24
C ALA A 97 -8.70 5.68 0.19
N THR A 98 -8.40 4.84 1.19
CA THR A 98 -8.96 3.48 1.33
C THR A 98 -10.48 3.51 1.48
N ALA A 99 -10.99 4.40 2.33
CA ALA A 99 -12.43 4.59 2.52
C ALA A 99 -13.17 5.08 1.26
N MET A 100 -12.52 5.94 0.46
CA MET A 100 -13.07 6.47 -0.78
C MET A 100 -12.97 5.47 -1.95
N HIS A 101 -12.12 4.44 -1.84
CA HIS A 101 -11.94 3.48 -2.92
C HIS A 101 -13.18 2.58 -3.05
N PRO A 102 -13.83 2.51 -4.23
CA PRO A 102 -15.14 1.91 -4.40
C PRO A 102 -15.18 0.40 -4.11
N ASN A 103 -14.05 -0.29 -4.21
CA ASN A 103 -13.94 -1.73 -3.92
C ASN A 103 -13.47 -2.03 -2.49
N MET A 104 -12.80 -1.10 -1.81
CA MET A 104 -12.25 -1.34 -0.46
C MET A 104 -13.20 -0.81 0.61
N ARG A 105 -13.53 0.49 0.53
CA ARG A 105 -14.41 1.20 1.48
C ARG A 105 -14.01 0.90 2.93
N PHE A 106 -14.97 0.93 3.84
CA PHE A 106 -14.79 0.51 5.23
C PHE A 106 -14.81 -1.01 5.42
N SER A 107 -15.21 -1.79 4.40
CA SER A 107 -15.22 -3.26 4.48
C SER A 107 -13.81 -3.85 4.44
N TYR A 108 -12.86 -3.19 3.77
CA TYR A 108 -11.47 -3.61 3.70
C TYR A 108 -10.88 -3.93 5.09
N TRP A 109 -11.07 -3.06 6.09
CA TRP A 109 -10.51 -3.31 7.42
C TRP A 109 -11.17 -4.47 8.17
N ASN A 110 -12.41 -4.82 7.81
CA ASN A 110 -13.07 -6.01 8.35
C ASN A 110 -12.55 -7.28 7.65
N GLU A 111 -12.31 -7.21 6.34
CA GLU A 111 -11.83 -8.34 5.53
C GLU A 111 -10.35 -8.68 5.81
N GLN A 112 -9.58 -7.72 6.33
CA GLN A 112 -8.19 -7.90 6.73
C GLN A 112 -8.04 -8.33 8.20
N ASP A 113 -9.12 -8.67 8.89
CA ASP A 113 -9.13 -9.09 10.30
C ASP A 113 -8.41 -8.12 11.26
N TRP A 114 -8.41 -6.82 10.94
CA TRP A 114 -7.77 -5.81 11.79
C TRP A 114 -8.46 -5.75 13.16
N GLU A 115 -7.68 -5.49 14.21
CA GLU A 115 -8.27 -5.30 15.53
C GLU A 115 -9.26 -4.12 15.52
N ALA A 116 -10.36 -4.27 16.26
CA ALA A 116 -11.44 -3.29 16.30
C ALA A 116 -10.98 -1.88 16.70
N MET A 117 -9.86 -1.75 17.42
CA MET A 117 -9.29 -0.45 17.77
C MET A 117 -8.74 0.29 16.54
N TYR A 118 -8.03 -0.40 15.64
CA TYR A 118 -7.47 0.19 14.43
C TYR A 118 -8.57 0.54 13.42
N GLN A 119 -9.58 -0.31 13.30
CA GLN A 119 -10.76 -0.03 12.47
C GLN A 119 -11.46 1.26 12.91
N LYS A 120 -11.68 1.43 14.21
CA LYS A 120 -12.31 2.62 14.78
C LYS A 120 -11.46 3.87 14.57
N ALA A 121 -10.15 3.76 14.82
CA ALA A 121 -9.21 4.86 14.61
C ALA A 121 -9.22 5.34 13.15
N ALA A 122 -9.17 4.42 12.18
CA ALA A 122 -9.23 4.76 10.76
C ALA A 122 -10.56 5.45 10.40
N GLN A 123 -11.71 4.94 10.86
CA GLN A 123 -13.01 5.56 10.63
C GLN A 123 -13.13 6.94 11.28
N GLU A 124 -12.57 7.12 12.48
CA GLU A 124 -12.56 8.39 13.21
C GLU A 124 -11.70 9.44 12.51
N MET A 125 -10.53 9.05 11.98
CA MET A 125 -9.71 9.94 11.16
C MET A 125 -10.46 10.46 9.95
N VAL A 126 -11.14 9.58 9.19
CA VAL A 126 -11.94 9.98 8.02
C VAL A 126 -13.04 10.96 8.41
N ARG A 127 -13.77 10.67 9.50
CA ARG A 127 -14.87 11.54 9.97
C ARG A 127 -14.36 12.89 10.48
N THR A 128 -13.25 12.90 11.21
CA THR A 128 -12.63 14.11 11.77
C THR A 128 -12.15 15.03 10.66
N GLU A 129 -11.43 14.48 9.67
CA GLU A 129 -10.97 15.24 8.51
C GLU A 129 -12.13 15.81 7.69
N TRP A 130 -13.19 15.01 7.47
CA TRP A 130 -14.39 15.51 6.80
C TRP A 130 -15.05 16.66 7.59
N ALA A 131 -15.20 16.51 8.91
CA ALA A 131 -15.82 17.52 9.77
C ALA A 131 -15.02 18.83 9.82
N LEU A 132 -13.70 18.76 9.91
CA LEU A 132 -12.82 19.93 10.01
C LEU A 132 -12.70 20.67 8.67
N ASN A 133 -12.49 19.94 7.57
CA ASN A 133 -12.07 20.53 6.30
C ASN A 133 -13.18 20.62 5.25
N TYR A 134 -14.27 19.85 5.37
CA TYR A 134 -15.27 19.73 4.30
C TYR A 134 -16.72 20.00 4.74
N ALA A 135 -17.10 19.73 5.99
CA ALA A 135 -18.49 19.89 6.45
C ALA A 135 -18.99 21.34 6.38
N ASN A 136 -18.11 22.31 6.69
CA ASN A 136 -18.45 23.74 6.72
C ASN A 136 -18.49 24.41 5.33
N VAL A 137 -18.15 23.69 4.26
CA VAL A 137 -18.12 24.23 2.88
C VAL A 137 -19.54 24.30 2.27
N SER A 138 -20.54 23.72 2.93
CA SER A 138 -21.90 23.57 2.38
C SER A 138 -22.92 24.67 2.75
N THR A 139 -22.52 25.77 3.42
CA THR A 139 -23.41 26.91 3.72
C THR A 139 -22.94 28.24 3.14
N GLY A 140 -22.48 28.22 1.89
CA GLY A 140 -22.06 29.41 1.14
C GLY A 140 -22.38 29.32 -0.35
N GLY A 141 -23.63 28.98 -0.69
CA GLY A 141 -24.10 29.02 -2.07
C GLY A 141 -24.19 30.45 -2.61
N ASN A 142 -23.11 30.97 -3.17
CA ASN A 142 -23.19 31.99 -4.21
C ASN A 142 -23.20 31.28 -5.57
N SER A 143 -24.41 31.00 -6.05
CA SER A 143 -24.65 30.65 -7.45
C SER A 143 -24.36 31.86 -8.34
N THR A 144 -23.11 32.05 -8.74
CA THR A 144 -22.81 32.88 -9.90
C THR A 144 -22.98 32.00 -11.14
N GLN A 145 -24.19 32.02 -11.70
CA GLN A 145 -24.44 31.58 -13.08
C GLN A 145 -23.49 32.37 -14.02
N PRO A 146 -22.91 31.74 -15.05
CA PRO A 146 -22.24 32.49 -16.09
C PRO A 146 -23.31 33.26 -16.88
N VAL A 147 -23.25 34.59 -16.85
CA VAL A 147 -24.08 35.44 -17.70
C VAL A 147 -23.73 35.14 -19.16
N THR A 148 -24.59 34.41 -19.85
CA THR A 148 -24.60 34.35 -21.31
C THR A 148 -25.16 35.68 -21.82
N GLN A 149 -24.29 36.61 -22.22
CA GLN A 149 -24.70 37.74 -23.04
C GLN A 149 -24.94 37.25 -24.47
N SER A 150 -26.18 36.87 -24.76
CA SER A 150 -26.73 36.93 -26.11
C SER A 150 -27.20 38.37 -26.35
N ASN A 151 -26.39 39.17 -27.04
CA ASN A 151 -26.87 40.40 -27.67
C ASN A 151 -27.00 40.18 -29.17
N GLU A 152 -28.25 40.07 -29.58
CA GLU A 152 -28.73 40.08 -30.96
C GLU A 152 -28.40 41.41 -31.64
N SER A 153 -28.21 41.30 -32.96
CA SER A 153 -28.01 42.38 -33.91
C SER A 153 -29.25 43.27 -34.05
N SER A 154 -29.03 44.57 -34.26
CA SER A 154 -29.90 45.45 -35.04
C SER A 154 -29.05 46.48 -35.77
#